data_AF-A0AA45RN55-F1
#
_entry.id   AF-A0AA45RN55-F1
#
_cell.length_a   1.000
_cell.length_b   1.000
_cell.length_c   1.000
_cell.angle_alpha   90.00
_cell.angle_beta   90.00
_cell.angle_gamma   90.00
#
_symmetry.space_group_name_H-M   'P 1'
#
loop_
_entity.id
_entity.type
_entity.pdbx_description
1 polymer ?
#
loop_
_entity_poly.entity_id
_entity_poly.type
_entity_poly.pdbx_seq_one_letter_code
_entity_poly.pdbx_strand_id
1 'polypeptide(L)'
;GTNQVVALTSGQIASLSTAQVAALSANSIGAIETADLSGLSTGDIAALRTSQLAGLTTDQVGALSTNQFGALSSAQVGALSTNQIVALTTGQASVLTAAQAAGLSTNGVAALETNDFAALSTNAIAALSANQVKALTTNQIVALTTNEAAALGTAQVAALSTNDIAALETADLSAIKVAAIAILSTAQVSALTTGQVASLATASIAALSTAAIGALSTNQIVALSSNQINSLGTAQVAALSSNAIGAIQTADLAGLSTNDIAALRSNQLAGLTTDQVGALSTNQIVALTTAAVSGLTTNQIVALTTGQASVLSTAQVAALTTNAIAALSTNDFAALSTNA
;
A
#
# COMPACT_ATOMS: atom_id res chain seq x y z
N GLY A 1 -30.17 16.04 -41.56
CA GLY A 1 -30.56 16.62 -40.25
C GLY A 1 -30.85 15.48 -39.28
N THR A 2 -31.00 15.78 -37.99
CA THR A 2 -31.23 14.77 -36.94
C THR A 2 -32.52 13.97 -37.17
N ASN A 3 -33.59 14.63 -37.63
CA ASN A 3 -34.86 13.95 -37.98
C ASN A 3 -34.71 12.90 -39.09
N GLN A 4 -33.78 13.09 -40.03
CA GLN A 4 -33.52 12.08 -41.05
C GLN A 4 -32.76 10.88 -40.48
N VAL A 5 -31.94 11.06 -39.44
CA VAL A 5 -31.21 9.94 -38.80
C VAL A 5 -32.16 9.09 -37.98
N VAL A 6 -33.05 9.70 -37.21
CA VAL A 6 -34.11 9.01 -36.45
C VAL A 6 -35.02 8.19 -37.36
N ALA A 7 -35.23 8.64 -38.61
CA ALA A 7 -36.07 7.93 -39.56
C ALA A 7 -35.38 6.73 -40.26
N LEU A 8 -34.07 6.51 -40.04
CA LEU A 8 -33.37 5.36 -40.60
C LEU A 8 -33.71 4.11 -39.82
N THR A 9 -33.89 3.00 -40.53
CA THR A 9 -34.00 1.67 -39.91
C THR A 9 -32.63 1.11 -39.53
N SER A 10 -32.57 0.13 -38.63
CA SER A 10 -31.32 -0.55 -38.26
C SER A 10 -30.57 -1.11 -39.48
N GLY A 11 -31.31 -1.64 -40.47
CA GLY A 11 -30.72 -2.15 -41.71
C GLY A 11 -30.13 -1.04 -42.59
N GLN A 12 -30.72 0.15 -42.59
CA GLN A 12 -30.17 1.31 -43.32
C GLN A 12 -28.94 1.88 -42.61
N ILE A 13 -28.95 1.96 -41.28
CA ILE A 13 -27.78 2.33 -40.48
C ILE A 13 -26.62 1.35 -40.74
N ALA A 14 -26.89 0.05 -40.71
CA ALA A 14 -25.89 -1.00 -40.99
C ALA A 14 -25.37 -0.98 -42.44
N SER A 15 -26.10 -0.38 -43.37
CA SER A 15 -25.67 -0.24 -44.77
C SER A 15 -24.78 0.97 -45.04
N LEU A 16 -24.62 1.89 -44.07
CA LEU A 16 -23.72 3.01 -44.20
C LEU A 16 -22.27 2.52 -44.26
N SER A 17 -21.48 3.08 -45.17
CA SER A 17 -20.04 2.87 -45.12
C SER A 17 -19.42 3.55 -43.90
N THR A 18 -18.30 3.03 -43.42
CA THR A 18 -17.50 3.64 -42.34
C THR A 18 -17.16 5.10 -42.60
N ALA A 19 -16.89 5.47 -43.85
CA ALA A 19 -16.65 6.86 -44.23
C ALA A 19 -17.90 7.75 -44.08
N GLN A 20 -19.09 7.22 -44.39
CA GLN A 20 -20.35 7.93 -44.19
C GLN A 20 -20.66 8.09 -42.71
N VAL A 21 -20.45 7.05 -41.89
CA VAL A 21 -20.62 7.12 -40.44
C VAL A 21 -19.67 8.17 -39.84
N ALA A 22 -18.39 8.14 -40.21
CA ALA A 22 -17.40 9.11 -39.75
C ALA A 22 -17.67 10.55 -40.22
N ALA A 23 -18.47 10.74 -41.28
CA ALA A 23 -18.87 12.06 -41.77
C ALA A 23 -20.11 12.65 -41.05
N LEU A 24 -20.83 11.87 -40.24
CA LEU A 24 -22.00 12.35 -39.51
C LEU A 24 -21.64 13.45 -38.50
N SER A 25 -22.56 14.37 -38.23
CA SER A 25 -22.36 15.33 -37.13
C SER A 25 -22.51 14.65 -35.76
N ALA A 26 -21.97 15.26 -34.70
CA ALA A 26 -22.19 14.77 -33.33
C ALA A 26 -23.69 14.67 -32.97
N ASN A 27 -24.49 15.66 -33.40
CA ASN A 27 -25.94 15.65 -33.21
C ASN A 27 -26.62 14.51 -33.99
N SER A 28 -26.09 14.18 -35.17
CA SER A 28 -26.59 13.04 -35.96
C SER A 28 -26.29 11.71 -35.27
N ILE A 29 -25.08 11.55 -34.73
CA ILE A 29 -24.70 10.37 -33.94
C ILE A 29 -25.56 10.24 -32.68
N GLY A 30 -25.78 11.33 -31.95
CA GLY A 30 -26.66 11.36 -30.77
C GLY A 30 -28.14 11.10 -31.08
N ALA A 31 -28.55 11.19 -32.35
CA ALA A 31 -29.92 10.92 -32.80
C ALA A 31 -30.13 9.47 -33.28
N ILE A 32 -29.10 8.63 -33.34
CA ILE A 32 -29.24 7.21 -33.67
C ILE A 32 -29.95 6.50 -32.51
N GLU A 33 -31.03 5.76 -32.77
CA GLU A 33 -31.74 5.03 -31.71
C GLU A 33 -30.83 3.93 -31.12
N THR A 34 -30.98 3.63 -29.83
CA THR A 34 -30.14 2.62 -29.15
C THR A 34 -30.26 1.23 -29.79
N ALA A 35 -31.44 0.89 -30.33
CA ALA A 35 -31.66 -0.34 -31.07
C ALA A 35 -30.81 -0.42 -32.35
N ASP A 36 -30.60 0.72 -33.02
CA ASP A 36 -29.86 0.80 -34.29
C ASP A 36 -28.35 0.82 -34.10
N LEU A 37 -27.86 1.17 -32.91
CA LEU A 37 -26.42 1.17 -32.61
C LEU A 37 -25.79 -0.21 -32.80
N SER A 38 -26.55 -1.28 -32.54
CA SER A 38 -26.10 -2.66 -32.79
C SER A 38 -25.79 -2.95 -34.26
N GLY A 39 -26.36 -2.16 -35.18
CA GLY A 39 -26.12 -2.24 -36.62
C GLY A 39 -24.77 -1.65 -37.06
N LEU A 40 -24.11 -0.83 -36.23
CA LEU A 40 -22.79 -0.28 -36.54
C LEU A 40 -21.70 -1.34 -36.30
N SER A 41 -20.81 -1.52 -37.27
CA SER A 41 -19.67 -2.43 -37.09
C SER A 41 -18.63 -1.85 -36.12
N THR A 42 -17.71 -2.69 -35.65
CA THR A 42 -16.55 -2.23 -34.86
C THR A 42 -15.67 -1.24 -35.65
N GLY A 43 -15.59 -1.38 -36.97
CA GLY A 43 -14.90 -0.43 -37.85
C GLY A 43 -15.57 0.94 -37.90
N ASP A 44 -16.91 0.97 -37.87
CA ASP A 44 -17.68 2.22 -37.84
C ASP A 44 -17.47 2.96 -36.53
N ILE A 45 -17.52 2.23 -35.41
CA ILE A 45 -17.27 2.77 -34.08
C ILE A 45 -15.83 3.27 -33.94
N ALA A 46 -14.84 2.50 -34.40
CA ALA A 46 -13.43 2.90 -34.39
C ALA A 46 -13.15 4.14 -35.25
N ALA A 47 -13.93 4.39 -36.31
CA ALA A 47 -13.77 5.55 -37.18
C ALA A 47 -14.40 6.85 -36.66
N LEU A 48 -15.19 6.80 -35.58
CA LEU A 48 -15.78 8.00 -34.98
C LEU A 48 -14.71 8.94 -34.41
N ARG A 49 -14.87 10.24 -34.61
CA ARG A 49 -14.03 11.26 -33.98
C ARG A 49 -14.44 11.46 -32.53
N THR A 50 -13.52 11.97 -31.71
CA THR A 50 -13.77 12.30 -30.30
C THR A 50 -14.95 13.26 -30.13
N SER A 51 -15.13 14.22 -31.05
CA SER A 51 -16.28 15.14 -31.03
C SER A 51 -17.63 14.45 -31.32
N GLN A 52 -17.63 13.35 -32.09
CA GLN A 52 -18.83 12.55 -32.32
C GLN A 52 -19.15 11.67 -31.12
N LEU A 53 -18.12 11.08 -30.49
CA LEU A 53 -18.28 10.34 -29.23
C LEU A 53 -18.87 11.21 -28.12
N ALA A 54 -18.43 12.47 -28.00
CA ALA A 54 -19.00 13.42 -27.06
C ALA A 54 -20.49 13.71 -27.30
N GLY A 55 -21.00 13.42 -28.51
CA GLY A 55 -22.42 13.53 -28.86
C GLY A 55 -23.25 12.29 -28.53
N LEU A 56 -22.65 11.16 -28.15
CA LEU A 56 -23.40 9.99 -27.70
C LEU A 56 -24.06 10.27 -26.34
N THR A 57 -25.34 9.92 -26.22
CA THR A 57 -26.03 9.91 -24.95
C THR A 57 -25.51 8.79 -24.04
N THR A 58 -25.82 8.86 -22.75
CA THR A 58 -25.48 7.80 -21.79
C THR A 58 -26.14 6.47 -22.14
N ASP A 59 -27.41 6.50 -22.56
CA ASP A 59 -28.14 5.29 -22.97
C ASP A 59 -27.51 4.64 -24.20
N GLN A 60 -27.03 5.46 -25.14
CA GLN A 60 -26.30 4.99 -26.31
C GLN A 60 -24.95 4.37 -25.95
N VAL A 61 -24.20 4.95 -25.01
CA VAL A 61 -22.93 4.37 -24.54
C VAL A 61 -23.18 3.02 -23.87
N GLY A 62 -24.16 2.92 -22.98
CA GLY A 62 -24.54 1.66 -22.33
C GLY A 62 -25.08 0.60 -23.30
N ALA A 63 -25.65 1.01 -24.44
CA ALA A 63 -26.15 0.11 -25.49
C ALA A 63 -25.06 -0.45 -26.43
N LEU A 64 -23.84 0.11 -26.43
CA LEU A 64 -22.76 -0.46 -27.24
C LEU A 64 -22.42 -1.87 -26.76
N SER A 65 -22.27 -2.81 -27.69
CA SER A 65 -21.73 -4.13 -27.34
C SER A 65 -20.29 -4.01 -26.82
N THR A 66 -19.83 -5.01 -26.07
CA THR A 66 -18.44 -5.07 -25.60
C THR A 66 -17.43 -5.05 -26.75
N ASN A 67 -17.75 -5.70 -27.88
CA ASN A 67 -16.91 -5.67 -29.08
C ASN A 67 -16.82 -4.26 -29.70
N GLN A 68 -17.94 -3.54 -29.77
CA GLN A 68 -17.97 -2.17 -30.28
C GLN A 68 -17.20 -1.23 -29.35
N PHE A 69 -17.43 -1.32 -28.04
CA PHE A 69 -16.72 -0.49 -27.07
C PHE A 69 -15.22 -0.79 -27.06
N GLY A 70 -14.83 -2.07 -27.10
CA GLY A 70 -13.43 -2.50 -27.18
C GLY A 70 -12.71 -2.05 -28.45
N ALA A 71 -13.45 -1.71 -29.53
CA ALA A 71 -12.87 -1.18 -30.77
C ALA A 71 -12.47 0.30 -30.69
N LEU A 72 -12.87 1.03 -29.64
CA LEU A 72 -12.47 2.42 -29.44
C LEU A 72 -10.97 2.52 -29.18
N SER A 73 -10.31 3.50 -29.78
CA SER A 73 -8.94 3.89 -29.44
C SER A 73 -8.86 4.49 -28.03
N SER A 74 -7.65 4.54 -27.46
CA SER A 74 -7.41 5.22 -26.18
C SER A 74 -7.76 6.71 -26.21
N ALA A 75 -7.56 7.39 -27.35
CA ALA A 75 -7.94 8.79 -27.52
C ALA A 75 -9.47 8.99 -27.51
N GLN A 76 -10.22 8.04 -28.07
CA GLN A 76 -11.68 8.03 -28.05
C GLN A 76 -12.22 7.79 -26.63
N VAL A 77 -11.70 6.77 -25.93
CA VAL A 77 -12.08 6.48 -24.53
C VAL A 77 -11.71 7.65 -23.61
N GLY A 78 -10.54 8.25 -23.78
CA GLY A 78 -10.11 9.41 -23.00
C GLY A 78 -10.93 10.69 -23.23
N ALA A 79 -11.68 10.76 -24.35
CA ALA A 79 -12.55 11.89 -24.67
C ALA A 79 -13.98 11.74 -24.13
N LEU A 80 -14.34 10.58 -23.56
CA LEU A 80 -15.64 10.38 -22.94
C LEU A 80 -15.83 11.33 -21.74
N SER A 81 -17.02 11.88 -21.62
CA SER A 81 -17.42 12.65 -20.42
C SER A 81 -17.59 11.73 -19.22
N THR A 82 -17.54 12.27 -18.00
CA THR A 82 -17.78 11.49 -16.78
C THR A 82 -19.16 10.84 -16.76
N ASN A 83 -20.19 11.51 -17.30
CA ASN A 83 -21.53 10.91 -17.38
C ASN A 83 -21.55 9.70 -18.32
N GLN A 84 -20.78 9.73 -19.41
CA GLN A 84 -20.66 8.58 -20.31
C GLN A 84 -19.83 7.44 -19.69
N ILE A 85 -18.82 7.76 -18.87
CA ILE A 85 -18.06 6.76 -18.12
C ILE A 85 -18.94 6.09 -17.04
N VAL A 86 -19.78 6.84 -16.33
CA VAL A 86 -20.76 6.29 -15.38
C VAL A 86 -21.79 5.40 -16.08
N ALA A 87 -22.10 5.68 -17.35
CA ALA A 87 -23.06 4.89 -18.13
C ALA A 87 -22.48 3.59 -18.71
N LEU A 88 -21.19 3.30 -18.46
CA LEU A 88 -20.62 2.03 -18.86
C LEU A 88 -21.31 0.88 -18.15
N THR A 89 -21.33 -0.27 -18.81
CA THR A 89 -21.65 -1.52 -18.17
C THR A 89 -20.38 -2.18 -17.67
N THR A 90 -20.50 -3.03 -16.65
CA THR A 90 -19.39 -3.85 -16.15
C THR A 90 -18.76 -4.72 -17.24
N GLY A 91 -19.57 -5.19 -18.19
CA GLY A 91 -19.08 -5.90 -19.38
C GLY A 91 -18.17 -5.05 -20.26
N GLN A 92 -18.52 -3.77 -20.48
CA GLN A 92 -17.69 -2.83 -21.25
C GLN A 92 -16.42 -2.43 -20.49
N ALA A 93 -16.51 -2.22 -19.18
CA ALA A 93 -15.35 -1.95 -18.34
C ALA A 93 -14.34 -3.12 -18.39
N SER A 94 -14.81 -4.37 -18.34
CA SER A 94 -13.94 -5.56 -18.37
C SER A 94 -13.13 -5.74 -19.66
N VAL A 95 -13.56 -5.13 -20.77
CA VAL A 95 -12.85 -5.20 -22.06
C VAL A 95 -11.94 -3.98 -22.30
N LEU A 96 -11.82 -3.06 -21.35
CA LEU A 96 -10.85 -1.98 -21.43
C LEU A 96 -9.43 -2.55 -21.49
N THR A 97 -8.74 -2.18 -22.56
CA THR A 97 -7.31 -2.48 -22.72
C THR A 97 -6.47 -1.59 -21.82
N ALA A 98 -5.21 -2.01 -21.59
CA ALA A 98 -4.20 -1.20 -20.91
C ALA A 98 -4.06 0.22 -21.50
N ALA A 99 -4.05 0.34 -22.83
CA ALA A 99 -3.92 1.64 -23.50
C ALA A 99 -5.15 2.54 -23.29
N GLN A 100 -6.36 1.97 -23.29
CA GLN A 100 -7.58 2.73 -23.03
C GLN A 100 -7.68 3.17 -21.57
N ALA A 101 -7.36 2.29 -20.62
CA ALA A 101 -7.32 2.63 -19.19
C ALA A 101 -6.29 3.74 -18.89
N ALA A 102 -5.09 3.65 -19.47
CA ALA A 102 -4.08 4.71 -19.39
C ALA A 102 -4.52 6.03 -20.05
N GLY A 103 -5.45 5.97 -21.02
CA GLY A 103 -6.00 7.12 -21.72
C GLY A 103 -7.13 7.84 -20.98
N LEU A 104 -7.74 7.23 -19.96
CA LEU A 104 -8.80 7.85 -19.17
C LEU A 104 -8.29 9.10 -18.44
N SER A 105 -9.10 10.15 -18.40
CA SER A 105 -8.80 11.30 -17.53
C SER A 105 -8.87 10.90 -16.05
N THR A 106 -8.23 11.66 -15.16
CA THR A 106 -8.33 11.44 -13.71
C THR A 106 -9.78 11.51 -13.21
N ASN A 107 -10.58 12.44 -13.78
CA ASN A 107 -12.01 12.54 -13.48
C ASN A 107 -12.79 11.34 -14.01
N GLY A 108 -12.41 10.81 -15.19
CA GLY A 108 -13.00 9.59 -15.74
C GLY A 108 -12.72 8.38 -14.87
N VAL A 109 -11.47 8.20 -14.42
CA VAL A 109 -11.10 7.14 -13.47
C VAL A 109 -11.90 7.26 -12.17
N ALA A 110 -11.99 8.45 -11.58
CA ALA A 110 -12.77 8.67 -10.37
C ALA A 110 -14.29 8.46 -10.56
N ALA A 111 -14.79 8.59 -11.80
CA ALA A 111 -16.20 8.44 -12.14
C ALA A 111 -16.61 6.98 -12.43
N LEU A 112 -15.66 6.05 -12.62
CA LEU A 112 -15.98 4.63 -12.77
C LEU A 112 -16.68 4.13 -11.50
N GLU A 113 -17.85 3.51 -11.68
CA GLU A 113 -18.55 2.87 -10.56
C GLU A 113 -17.70 1.72 -10.01
N THR A 114 -17.88 1.37 -8.73
CA THR A 114 -17.01 0.40 -8.06
C THR A 114 -17.06 -0.99 -8.72
N ASN A 115 -18.22 -1.41 -9.20
CA ASN A 115 -18.37 -2.69 -9.91
C ASN A 115 -17.62 -2.72 -11.24
N ASP A 116 -17.64 -1.60 -11.96
CA ASP A 116 -16.94 -1.46 -13.23
C ASP A 116 -15.43 -1.38 -13.03
N PHE A 117 -14.99 -0.67 -11.99
CA PHE A 117 -13.59 -0.60 -11.61
C PHE A 117 -13.03 -1.97 -11.22
N ALA A 118 -13.76 -2.75 -10.43
CA ALA A 118 -13.38 -4.11 -10.02
C ALA A 118 -13.45 -5.15 -11.17
N ALA A 119 -14.05 -4.78 -12.30
CA ALA A 119 -14.11 -5.64 -13.49
C ALA A 119 -12.95 -5.38 -14.45
N LEU A 120 -12.11 -4.37 -14.21
CA LEU A 120 -10.96 -4.08 -15.04
C LEU A 120 -10.00 -5.27 -15.06
N SER A 121 -9.31 -5.46 -16.18
CA SER A 121 -8.22 -6.44 -16.22
C SER A 121 -7.04 -5.97 -15.37
N THR A 122 -6.26 -6.91 -14.84
CA THR A 122 -5.00 -6.59 -14.14
C THR A 122 -4.03 -5.80 -15.01
N ASN A 123 -4.06 -5.99 -16.35
CA ASN A 123 -3.30 -5.20 -17.30
C ASN A 123 -3.79 -3.74 -17.40
N ALA A 124 -5.10 -3.51 -17.30
CA ALA A 124 -5.66 -2.16 -17.25
C ALA A 124 -5.26 -1.45 -15.94
N ILE A 125 -5.38 -2.12 -14.79
CA ILE A 125 -4.95 -1.60 -13.49
C ILE A 125 -3.45 -1.27 -13.49
N ALA A 126 -2.61 -2.17 -13.98
CA ALA A 126 -1.16 -1.96 -14.08
C ALA A 126 -0.77 -0.84 -15.05
N ALA A 127 -1.66 -0.44 -15.97
CA ALA A 127 -1.43 0.65 -16.91
C ALA A 127 -1.86 2.02 -16.38
N LEU A 128 -2.60 2.09 -15.27
CA LEU A 128 -2.97 3.36 -14.64
C LEU A 128 -1.73 4.14 -14.22
N SER A 129 -1.67 5.40 -14.62
CA SER A 129 -0.62 6.33 -14.19
C SER A 129 -0.75 6.69 -12.70
N ALA A 130 0.34 7.16 -12.10
CA ALA A 130 0.35 7.66 -10.73
C ALA A 130 -0.72 8.76 -10.49
N ASN A 131 -0.95 9.64 -11.47
CA ASN A 131 -1.97 10.69 -11.35
C ASN A 131 -3.40 10.13 -11.35
N GLN A 132 -3.65 9.07 -12.13
CA GLN A 132 -4.94 8.37 -12.14
C GLN A 132 -5.16 7.63 -10.82
N VAL A 133 -4.13 6.95 -10.29
CA VAL A 133 -4.22 6.28 -8.98
C VAL A 133 -4.49 7.27 -7.86
N LYS A 134 -3.83 8.43 -7.87
CA LYS A 134 -4.08 9.51 -6.90
C LYS A 134 -5.51 10.07 -6.97
N ALA A 135 -6.20 9.89 -8.10
CA ALA A 135 -7.57 10.34 -8.30
C ALA A 135 -8.61 9.29 -7.91
N LEU A 136 -8.20 8.07 -7.57
CA LEU A 136 -9.13 7.03 -7.12
C LEU A 136 -9.87 7.49 -5.88
N THR A 137 -11.13 7.08 -5.78
CA THR A 137 -11.89 7.20 -4.55
C THR A 137 -11.53 6.06 -3.60
N THR A 138 -11.71 6.26 -2.30
CA THR A 138 -11.48 5.18 -1.32
C THR A 138 -12.38 3.98 -1.57
N ASN A 139 -13.59 4.18 -2.12
CA ASN A 139 -14.49 3.08 -2.49
C ASN A 139 -13.94 2.25 -3.66
N GLN A 140 -13.25 2.86 -4.61
CA GLN A 140 -12.58 2.12 -5.69
C GLN A 140 -11.35 1.35 -5.19
N ILE A 141 -10.64 1.90 -4.20
CA ILE A 141 -9.53 1.18 -3.54
C ILE A 141 -10.04 -0.06 -2.80
N VAL A 142 -11.15 0.06 -2.05
CA VAL A 142 -11.78 -1.08 -1.36
C VAL A 142 -12.37 -2.08 -2.36
N ALA A 143 -12.77 -1.63 -3.55
CA ALA A 143 -13.33 -2.51 -4.59
C ALA A 143 -12.26 -3.30 -5.37
N LEU A 144 -10.97 -3.00 -5.18
CA LEU A 144 -9.90 -3.79 -5.81
C LEU A 144 -10.03 -5.26 -5.40
N THR A 145 -9.90 -6.13 -6.38
CA THR A 145 -9.64 -7.55 -6.09
C THR A 145 -8.17 -7.73 -5.71
N THR A 146 -7.88 -8.80 -5.00
CA THR A 146 -6.50 -9.15 -4.61
C THR A 146 -5.56 -9.34 -5.81
N ASN A 147 -6.08 -9.80 -6.96
CA ASN A 147 -5.29 -9.91 -8.18
C ASN A 147 -4.95 -8.54 -8.79
N GLU A 148 -5.86 -7.57 -8.70
CA GLU A 148 -5.63 -6.21 -9.15
C GLU A 148 -4.68 -5.46 -8.22
N ALA A 149 -4.82 -5.64 -6.90
CA ALA A 149 -3.85 -5.14 -5.93
C ALA A 149 -2.44 -5.69 -6.18
N ALA A 150 -2.31 -6.99 -6.50
CA ALA A 150 -1.04 -7.60 -6.90
C ALA A 150 -0.48 -7.02 -8.21
N ALA A 151 -1.35 -6.53 -9.10
CA ALA A 151 -0.96 -5.94 -10.38
C ALA A 151 -0.36 -4.54 -10.22
N LEU A 152 -0.64 -3.83 -9.12
CA LEU A 152 -0.06 -2.51 -8.84
C LEU A 152 1.48 -2.56 -8.89
N GLY A 153 2.06 -1.59 -9.57
CA GLY A 153 3.48 -1.32 -9.62
C GLY A 153 3.91 -0.33 -8.54
N THR A 154 5.23 -0.12 -8.43
CA THR A 154 5.81 0.77 -7.41
C THR A 154 5.32 2.21 -7.54
N ALA A 155 5.26 2.75 -8.77
CA ALA A 155 4.79 4.11 -9.01
C ALA A 155 3.31 4.31 -8.62
N GLN A 156 2.45 3.30 -8.82
CA GLN A 156 1.06 3.35 -8.40
C GLN A 156 0.94 3.31 -6.87
N VAL A 157 1.61 2.37 -6.20
CA VAL A 157 1.57 2.27 -4.73
C VAL A 157 2.13 3.53 -4.06
N ALA A 158 3.19 4.13 -4.63
CA ALA A 158 3.73 5.40 -4.16
C ALA A 158 2.70 6.55 -4.21
N ALA A 159 1.77 6.50 -5.17
CA ALA A 159 0.80 7.55 -5.43
C ALA A 159 -0.46 7.46 -4.54
N LEU A 160 -0.68 6.32 -3.86
CA LEU A 160 -1.78 6.14 -2.93
C LEU A 160 -1.69 7.13 -1.78
N SER A 161 -2.81 7.75 -1.41
CA SER A 161 -2.87 8.61 -0.23
C SER A 161 -2.82 7.78 1.06
N THR A 162 -2.63 8.45 2.20
CA THR A 162 -2.72 7.77 3.51
C THR A 162 -4.11 7.18 3.76
N ASN A 163 -5.17 7.80 3.23
CA ASN A 163 -6.53 7.27 3.34
C ASN A 163 -6.70 6.01 2.50
N ASP A 164 -6.10 5.97 1.31
CA ASP A 164 -6.15 4.78 0.45
C ASP A 164 -5.39 3.62 1.10
N ILE A 165 -4.20 3.89 1.67
CA ILE A 165 -3.43 2.89 2.41
C ILE A 165 -4.23 2.36 3.61
N ALA A 166 -4.90 3.22 4.38
CA ALA A 166 -5.73 2.79 5.50
C ALA A 166 -7.00 2.02 5.07
N ALA A 167 -7.49 2.27 3.84
CA ALA A 167 -8.68 1.63 3.29
C ALA A 167 -8.39 0.26 2.63
N LEU A 168 -7.16 -0.02 2.22
CA LEU A 168 -6.78 -1.31 1.63
C LEU A 168 -7.16 -2.48 2.55
N GLU A 169 -7.80 -3.50 1.99
CA GLU A 169 -8.06 -4.72 2.73
C GLU A 169 -6.75 -5.46 3.01
N THR A 170 -6.71 -6.24 4.10
CA THR A 170 -5.48 -6.96 4.49
C THR A 170 -5.02 -7.97 3.43
N ALA A 171 -5.97 -8.59 2.72
CA ALA A 171 -5.69 -9.51 1.62
C ALA A 171 -4.99 -8.81 0.46
N ASP A 172 -5.51 -7.65 0.06
CA ASP A 172 -4.94 -6.85 -1.03
C ASP A 172 -3.55 -6.31 -0.69
N LEU A 173 -3.39 -5.78 0.53
CA LEU A 173 -2.10 -5.30 1.02
C LEU A 173 -1.06 -6.43 1.05
N SER A 174 -1.47 -7.65 1.41
CA SER A 174 -0.57 -8.82 1.42
C SER A 174 -0.15 -9.28 0.03
N ALA A 175 -0.96 -8.98 -1.00
CA ALA A 175 -0.70 -9.34 -2.38
C ALA A 175 0.15 -8.28 -3.13
N ILE A 176 0.23 -7.05 -2.62
CA ILE A 176 1.13 -6.02 -3.16
C ILE A 176 2.58 -6.49 -3.07
N LYS A 177 3.32 -6.28 -4.16
CA LYS A 177 4.72 -6.70 -4.29
C LYS A 177 5.59 -6.07 -3.19
N VAL A 178 6.51 -6.85 -2.62
CA VAL A 178 7.47 -6.38 -1.59
C VAL A 178 8.20 -5.10 -2.02
N ALA A 179 8.64 -5.01 -3.28
CA ALA A 179 9.32 -3.82 -3.79
C ALA A 179 8.46 -2.55 -3.78
N ALA A 180 7.13 -2.69 -3.87
CA ALA A 180 6.20 -1.57 -3.76
C ALA A 180 5.92 -1.20 -2.29
N ILE A 181 5.90 -2.16 -1.38
CA ILE A 181 5.84 -1.88 0.07
C ILE A 181 7.11 -1.19 0.56
N ALA A 182 8.29 -1.61 0.07
CA ALA A 182 9.59 -1.07 0.47
C ALA A 182 9.74 0.45 0.29
N ILE A 183 9.01 1.02 -0.67
CA ILE A 183 9.08 2.45 -1.02
C ILE A 183 7.98 3.29 -0.36
N LEU A 184 7.13 2.71 0.50
CA LEU A 184 6.12 3.48 1.21
C LEU A 184 6.78 4.61 2.02
N SER A 185 6.21 5.79 1.91
CA SER A 185 6.61 6.95 2.70
C SER A 185 6.32 6.71 4.19
N THR A 186 6.98 7.48 5.06
CA THR A 186 6.73 7.45 6.50
C THR A 186 5.26 7.73 6.82
N ALA A 187 4.64 8.69 6.12
CA ALA A 187 3.22 9.01 6.30
C ALA A 187 2.30 7.84 5.92
N GLN A 188 2.58 7.14 4.82
CA GLN A 188 1.82 5.95 4.41
C GLN A 188 2.00 4.80 5.40
N VAL A 189 3.22 4.56 5.90
CA VAL A 189 3.47 3.52 6.91
C VAL A 189 2.80 3.85 8.25
N SER A 190 2.83 5.10 8.70
CA SER A 190 2.10 5.53 9.91
C SER A 190 0.58 5.44 9.74
N ALA A 191 0.05 5.45 8.51
CA ALA A 191 -1.37 5.31 8.23
C ALA A 191 -1.88 3.85 8.22
N LEU A 192 -0.97 2.87 8.18
CA LEU A 192 -1.36 1.46 8.26
C LEU A 192 -2.08 1.17 9.58
N THR A 193 -3.20 0.46 9.52
CA THR A 193 -3.87 -0.04 10.71
C THR A 193 -3.05 -1.15 11.37
N THR A 194 -3.32 -1.47 12.64
CA THR A 194 -2.67 -2.59 13.33
C THR A 194 -2.95 -3.93 12.66
N GLY A 195 -4.17 -4.14 12.14
CA GLY A 195 -4.54 -5.34 11.39
C GLY A 195 -3.76 -5.49 10.08
N GLN A 196 -3.55 -4.38 9.37
CA GLN A 196 -2.71 -4.34 8.16
C GLN A 196 -1.23 -4.61 8.47
N VAL A 197 -0.68 -4.03 9.54
CA VAL A 197 0.70 -4.32 9.96
C VAL A 197 0.87 -5.80 10.30
N ALA A 198 -0.08 -6.39 11.04
CA ALA A 198 -0.06 -7.81 11.39
C ALA A 198 -0.18 -8.74 10.16
N SER A 199 -0.83 -8.30 9.07
CA SER A 199 -1.00 -9.09 7.85
C SER A 199 0.17 -9.01 6.87
N LEU A 200 1.12 -8.09 7.06
CA LEU A 200 2.28 -7.96 6.18
C LEU A 200 3.23 -9.16 6.29
N ALA A 201 3.71 -9.65 5.17
CA ALA A 201 4.77 -10.67 5.16
C ALA A 201 6.06 -10.13 5.83
N THR A 202 6.84 -11.02 6.44
CA THR A 202 8.14 -10.68 7.06
C THR A 202 9.09 -10.01 6.07
N ALA A 203 9.12 -10.48 4.81
CA ALA A 203 9.90 -9.87 3.74
C ALA A 203 9.49 -8.41 3.45
N SER A 204 8.20 -8.07 3.58
CA SER A 204 7.71 -6.71 3.40
C SER A 204 8.15 -5.81 4.55
N ILE A 205 8.07 -6.28 5.80
CA ILE A 205 8.57 -5.55 6.98
C ILE A 205 10.08 -5.33 6.89
N ALA A 206 10.84 -6.38 6.57
CA ALA A 206 12.29 -6.31 6.40
C ALA A 206 12.73 -5.38 5.25
N ALA A 207 11.89 -5.18 4.24
CA ALA A 207 12.18 -4.30 3.10
C ALA A 207 11.88 -2.81 3.38
N LEU A 208 11.15 -2.46 4.44
CA LEU A 208 10.85 -1.07 4.77
C LEU A 208 12.12 -0.28 5.08
N SER A 209 12.15 1.01 4.72
CA SER A 209 13.26 1.88 5.11
C SER A 209 13.37 2.04 6.63
N THR A 210 14.56 2.37 7.12
CA THR A 210 14.76 2.69 8.55
C THR A 210 13.89 3.86 9.01
N ALA A 211 13.68 4.85 8.14
CA ALA A 211 12.79 5.98 8.41
C ALA A 211 11.32 5.53 8.56
N ALA A 212 10.86 4.61 7.71
CA ALA A 212 9.52 4.04 7.80
C ALA A 212 9.33 3.20 9.07
N ILE A 213 10.30 2.36 9.42
CA ILE A 213 10.28 1.59 10.69
C ILE A 213 10.26 2.54 11.90
N GLY A 214 11.07 3.60 11.88
CA GLY A 214 11.07 4.62 12.94
C GLY A 214 9.77 5.43 13.04
N ALA A 215 8.94 5.43 12.00
CA ALA A 215 7.64 6.12 11.96
C ALA A 215 6.46 5.25 12.44
N LEU A 216 6.68 3.97 12.75
CA LEU A 216 5.66 3.11 13.32
C LEU A 216 5.25 3.63 14.71
N SER A 217 3.94 3.71 14.93
CA SER A 217 3.37 3.99 16.24
C SER A 217 3.57 2.80 17.20
N THR A 218 3.49 3.05 18.50
CA THR A 218 3.59 1.99 19.51
C THR A 218 2.51 0.91 19.33
N ASN A 219 1.30 1.29 18.91
CA ASN A 219 0.23 0.33 18.64
C ASN A 219 0.56 -0.57 17.44
N GLN A 220 1.17 -0.02 16.39
CA GLN A 220 1.61 -0.82 15.23
C GLN A 220 2.77 -1.74 15.61
N ILE A 221 3.70 -1.31 16.47
CA ILE A 221 4.79 -2.15 17.00
C ILE A 221 4.23 -3.32 17.81
N VAL A 222 3.25 -3.07 18.69
CA VAL A 222 2.57 -4.14 19.46
C VAL A 222 1.81 -5.12 18.56
N ALA A 223 1.38 -4.68 17.37
CA ALA A 223 0.67 -5.53 16.41
C ALA A 223 1.61 -6.40 15.55
N LEU A 224 2.92 -6.15 15.56
CA LEU A 224 3.88 -7.01 14.87
C LEU A 224 3.93 -8.38 15.56
N SER A 225 3.93 -9.44 14.76
CA SER A 225 4.23 -10.78 15.23
C SER A 225 5.71 -10.95 15.55
N SER A 226 6.05 -11.93 16.39
CA SER A 226 7.44 -12.27 16.70
C SER A 226 8.28 -12.55 15.46
N ASN A 227 7.69 -13.17 14.42
CA ASN A 227 8.39 -13.42 13.16
C ASN A 227 8.70 -12.13 12.39
N GLN A 228 7.83 -11.12 12.45
CA GLN A 228 8.07 -9.83 11.82
C GLN A 228 9.13 -9.03 12.59
N ILE A 229 9.09 -9.03 13.93
CA ILE A 229 10.14 -8.42 14.77
C ILE A 229 11.51 -9.06 14.47
N ASN A 230 11.58 -10.39 14.42
CA ASN A 230 12.81 -11.13 14.14
C ASN A 230 13.30 -10.98 12.68
N SER A 231 12.47 -10.45 11.79
CA SER A 231 12.85 -10.16 10.40
C SER A 231 13.48 -8.78 10.20
N LEU A 232 13.41 -7.91 11.21
CA LEU A 232 14.05 -6.60 11.16
C LEU A 232 15.57 -6.75 11.08
N GLY A 233 16.19 -6.00 10.18
CA GLY A 233 17.63 -5.85 10.16
C GLY A 233 18.12 -4.95 11.31
N THR A 234 19.37 -5.11 11.71
CA THR A 234 20.02 -4.35 12.79
C THR A 234 19.89 -2.83 12.64
N ALA A 235 19.98 -2.30 11.41
CA ALA A 235 19.78 -0.87 11.16
C ALA A 235 18.33 -0.40 11.39
N GLN A 236 17.34 -1.26 11.14
CA GLN A 236 15.92 -0.97 11.40
C GLN A 236 15.64 -1.01 12.90
N VAL A 237 16.18 -1.98 13.63
CA VAL A 237 16.09 -2.02 15.10
C VAL A 237 16.70 -0.76 15.72
N ALA A 238 17.87 -0.33 15.24
CA ALA A 238 18.51 0.92 15.68
C ALA A 238 17.73 2.20 15.27
N ALA A 239 16.74 2.10 14.38
CA ALA A 239 15.88 3.22 13.98
C ALA A 239 14.61 3.35 14.81
N LEU A 240 14.24 2.33 15.60
CA LEU A 240 13.08 2.38 16.48
C LEU A 240 13.22 3.50 17.53
N SER A 241 12.12 4.17 17.86
CA SER A 241 12.11 5.12 18.97
C SER A 241 12.22 4.41 20.33
N SER A 242 12.61 5.14 21.39
CA SER A 242 12.61 4.58 22.75
C SER A 242 11.22 4.09 23.18
N ASN A 243 10.16 4.79 22.77
CA ASN A 243 8.78 4.38 23.03
C ASN A 243 8.41 3.09 22.27
N ALA A 244 8.88 2.94 21.03
CA ALA A 244 8.69 1.72 20.26
C ALA A 244 9.42 0.53 20.92
N ILE A 245 10.67 0.72 21.36
CA ILE A 245 11.42 -0.32 22.10
C ILE A 245 10.69 -0.72 23.38
N GLY A 246 10.19 0.24 24.15
CA GLY A 246 9.38 -0.02 25.35
C GLY A 246 8.05 -0.73 25.08
N ALA A 247 7.55 -0.68 23.83
CA ALA A 247 6.31 -1.32 23.41
C ALA A 247 6.51 -2.76 22.88
N ILE A 248 7.74 -3.19 22.58
CA ILE A 248 8.03 -4.57 22.14
C ILE A 248 7.67 -5.55 23.27
N GLN A 249 6.96 -6.64 22.97
CA GLN A 249 6.60 -7.60 24.00
C GLN A 249 7.84 -8.36 24.49
N THR A 250 7.85 -8.76 25.76
CA THR A 250 9.00 -9.46 26.36
C THR A 250 9.37 -10.75 25.62
N ALA A 251 8.36 -11.47 25.07
CA ALA A 251 8.56 -12.66 24.25
C ALA A 251 9.28 -12.37 22.92
N ASP A 252 9.07 -11.19 22.34
CA ASP A 252 9.69 -10.80 21.06
C ASP A 252 11.13 -10.31 21.25
N LEU A 253 11.44 -9.69 22.40
CA LEU A 253 12.81 -9.27 22.72
C LEU A 253 13.80 -10.42 22.78
N ALA A 254 13.36 -11.60 23.22
CA ALA A 254 14.18 -12.81 23.23
C ALA A 254 14.58 -13.27 21.81
N GLY A 255 13.83 -12.86 20.78
CA GLY A 255 14.10 -13.17 19.39
C GLY A 255 15.11 -12.23 18.71
N LEU A 256 15.38 -11.06 19.29
CA LEU A 256 16.38 -10.12 18.76
C LEU A 256 17.80 -10.70 18.86
N SER A 257 18.59 -10.55 17.80
CA SER A 257 19.97 -11.04 17.81
C SER A 257 20.86 -10.20 18.73
N THR A 258 22.02 -10.74 19.12
CA THR A 258 23.04 -9.98 19.85
C THR A 258 23.55 -8.76 19.07
N ASN A 259 23.56 -8.82 17.73
CA ASN A 259 23.91 -7.68 16.88
C ASN A 259 22.85 -6.56 16.97
N ASP A 260 21.57 -6.92 17.04
CA ASP A 260 20.48 -5.95 17.18
C ASP A 260 20.56 -5.24 18.54
N ILE A 261 20.82 -6.01 19.61
CA ILE A 261 21.01 -5.47 20.96
C ILE A 261 22.26 -4.57 21.04
N ALA A 262 23.37 -4.96 20.41
CA ALA A 262 24.59 -4.15 20.37
C ALA A 262 24.42 -2.83 19.61
N ALA A 263 23.48 -2.77 18.66
CA ALA A 263 23.20 -1.58 17.86
C ALA A 263 22.24 -0.58 18.53
N LEU A 264 21.60 -0.95 19.65
CA LEU A 264 20.72 -0.05 20.39
C LEU A 264 21.52 1.10 21.02
N ARG A 265 20.96 2.32 20.93
CA ARG A 265 21.54 3.53 21.53
C ARG A 265 21.10 3.70 22.98
N SER A 266 21.88 4.43 23.77
CA SER A 266 21.63 4.68 25.20
C SER A 266 20.20 5.16 25.51
N ASN A 267 19.61 6.02 24.66
CA ASN A 267 18.23 6.50 24.84
C ASN A 267 17.17 5.42 24.52
N GLN A 268 17.46 4.49 23.62
CA GLN A 268 16.59 3.36 23.32
C GLN A 268 16.62 2.34 24.47
N LEU A 269 17.81 2.06 25.04
CA LEU A 269 17.93 1.22 26.22
C LEU A 269 17.18 1.80 27.40
N ALA A 270 17.27 3.11 27.65
CA ALA A 270 16.50 3.78 28.70
C ALA A 270 14.97 3.66 28.50
N GLY A 271 14.51 3.33 27.29
CA GLY A 271 13.10 3.06 26.99
C GLY A 271 12.64 1.64 27.34
N LEU A 272 13.55 0.71 27.64
CA LEU A 272 13.18 -0.64 28.09
C LEU A 272 12.48 -0.59 29.45
N THR A 273 11.47 -1.41 29.65
CA THR A 273 10.89 -1.64 30.97
C THR A 273 11.78 -2.58 31.78
N THR A 274 11.58 -2.62 33.10
CA THR A 274 12.30 -3.57 33.98
C THR A 274 12.02 -5.02 33.62
N ASP A 275 10.78 -5.33 33.23
CA ASP A 275 10.38 -6.67 32.81
C ASP A 275 11.08 -7.08 31.50
N GLN A 276 11.20 -6.15 30.56
CA GLN A 276 11.95 -6.35 29.32
C GLN A 276 13.44 -6.58 29.58
N VAL A 277 14.06 -5.83 30.50
CA VAL A 277 15.46 -6.07 30.90
C VAL A 277 15.63 -7.45 31.52
N GLY A 278 14.74 -7.86 32.43
CA GLY A 278 14.77 -9.19 33.02
C GLY A 278 14.55 -10.33 32.02
N ALA A 279 13.89 -10.05 30.89
CA ALA A 279 13.64 -11.03 29.82
C ALA A 279 14.82 -11.20 28.84
N LEU A 280 15.81 -10.31 28.83
CA LEU A 280 16.98 -10.44 27.95
C LEU A 280 17.78 -11.71 28.29
N SER A 281 18.27 -12.42 27.28
CA SER A 281 19.20 -13.52 27.51
C SER A 281 20.56 -13.02 28.00
N THR A 282 21.32 -13.89 28.66
CA THR A 282 22.70 -13.59 29.08
C THR A 282 23.59 -13.20 27.90
N ASN A 283 23.41 -13.84 26.73
CA ASN A 283 24.14 -13.48 25.51
C ASN A 283 23.80 -12.06 25.02
N GLN A 284 22.54 -11.65 25.12
CA GLN A 284 22.13 -10.29 24.77
C GLN A 284 22.70 -9.24 25.75
N ILE A 285 22.77 -9.56 27.06
CA ILE A 285 23.42 -8.69 28.05
C ILE A 285 24.91 -8.53 27.77
N VAL A 286 25.61 -9.61 27.41
CA VAL A 286 27.03 -9.54 27.02
C VAL A 286 27.24 -8.66 25.78
N ALA A 287 26.27 -8.63 24.86
CA ALA A 287 26.35 -7.85 23.64
C ALA A 287 26.18 -6.33 23.85
N LEU A 288 25.70 -5.88 25.01
CA LEU A 288 25.53 -4.46 25.31
C LEU A 288 26.88 -3.74 25.29
N THR A 289 26.97 -2.65 24.52
CA THR A 289 28.19 -1.84 24.54
C THR A 289 28.33 -1.09 25.87
N THR A 290 29.54 -0.73 26.27
CA THR A 290 29.78 0.04 27.49
C THR A 290 29.07 1.40 27.49
N ALA A 291 29.00 2.05 26.32
CA ALA A 291 28.23 3.29 26.13
C ALA A 291 26.71 3.09 26.25
N ALA A 292 26.21 1.90 25.91
CA ALA A 292 24.80 1.56 26.08
C ALA A 292 24.50 1.26 27.56
N VAL A 293 25.36 0.51 28.25
CA VAL A 293 25.23 0.21 29.69
C VAL A 293 25.21 1.46 30.56
N SER A 294 26.03 2.48 30.23
CA SER A 294 25.99 3.76 30.97
C SER A 294 24.69 4.55 30.78
N GLY A 295 23.90 4.22 29.75
CA GLY A 295 22.58 4.77 29.47
C GLY A 295 21.42 4.09 30.18
N LEU A 296 21.65 2.94 30.83
CA LEU A 296 20.61 2.25 31.58
C LEU A 296 20.21 3.05 32.82
N THR A 297 18.92 3.08 33.10
CA THR A 297 18.37 3.68 34.32
C THR A 297 18.72 2.83 35.54
N THR A 298 18.72 3.44 36.73
CA THR A 298 18.93 2.72 37.99
C THR A 298 17.95 1.55 38.17
N ASN A 299 16.68 1.73 37.82
CA ASN A 299 15.66 0.67 37.93
C ASN A 299 15.96 -0.50 36.98
N GLN A 300 16.46 -0.24 35.78
CA GLN A 300 16.83 -1.29 34.83
C GLN A 300 18.04 -2.10 35.30
N ILE A 301 19.04 -1.45 35.90
CA ILE A 301 20.19 -2.15 36.48
C ILE A 301 19.76 -3.04 37.65
N VAL A 302 18.88 -2.55 38.52
CA VAL A 302 18.32 -3.34 39.64
C VAL A 302 17.43 -4.49 39.14
N ALA A 303 16.84 -4.37 37.95
CA ALA A 303 16.01 -5.42 37.36
C ALA A 303 16.82 -6.56 36.69
N LEU A 304 18.15 -6.45 36.59
CA LEU A 304 18.98 -7.55 36.10
C LEU A 304 18.84 -8.76 37.01
N THR A 305 18.61 -9.93 36.41
CA THR A 305 18.66 -11.19 37.13
C THR A 305 20.09 -11.51 37.56
N THR A 306 20.25 -12.37 38.58
CA THR A 306 21.58 -12.84 39.01
C THR A 306 22.35 -13.53 37.88
N GLY A 307 21.65 -14.24 36.98
CA GLY A 307 22.25 -14.84 35.78
C GLY A 307 22.78 -13.79 34.80
N GLN A 308 22.06 -12.68 34.61
CA GLN A 308 22.49 -11.58 33.74
C GLN A 308 23.64 -10.76 34.37
N ALA A 309 23.58 -10.48 35.67
CA ALA A 309 24.65 -9.76 36.38
C ALA A 309 25.99 -10.50 36.35
N SER A 310 25.96 -11.85 36.42
CA SER A 310 27.17 -12.69 36.41
C SER A 310 27.87 -12.81 35.06
N VAL A 311 27.25 -12.36 33.97
CA VAL A 311 27.88 -12.34 32.64
C VAL A 311 28.34 -10.96 32.20
N LEU A 312 28.15 -9.91 33.01
CA LEU A 312 28.69 -8.59 32.72
C LEU A 312 30.22 -8.64 32.68
N SER A 313 30.81 -8.04 31.65
CA SER A 313 32.24 -7.85 31.53
C SER A 313 32.75 -6.77 32.49
N THR A 314 34.04 -6.82 32.84
CA THR A 314 34.70 -5.79 33.65
C THR A 314 34.49 -4.37 33.09
N ALA A 315 34.50 -4.23 31.76
CA ALA A 315 34.29 -2.95 31.10
C ALA A 315 32.83 -2.45 31.22
N GLN A 316 31.84 -3.34 31.18
CA GLN A 316 30.44 -3.00 31.38
C GLN A 316 30.16 -2.63 32.84
N VAL A 317 30.72 -3.36 33.81
CA VAL A 317 30.61 -3.03 35.25
C VAL A 317 31.22 -1.65 35.53
N ALA A 318 32.38 -1.34 34.94
CA ALA A 318 33.01 -0.03 35.07
C ALA A 318 32.21 1.12 34.43
N ALA A 319 31.28 0.82 33.52
CA ALA A 319 30.41 1.80 32.89
C ALA A 319 29.13 2.09 33.69
N LEU A 320 28.86 1.36 34.77
CA LEU A 320 27.71 1.60 35.64
C LEU A 320 27.80 2.96 36.34
N THR A 321 26.67 3.64 36.47
CA THR A 321 26.62 4.92 37.20
C THR A 321 26.75 4.69 38.71
N THR A 322 27.27 5.68 39.43
CA THR A 322 27.37 5.62 40.90
C THR A 322 26.03 5.40 41.57
N ASN A 323 24.95 5.99 41.03
CA ASN A 323 23.59 5.77 41.50
C ASN A 323 23.12 4.33 41.27
N ALA A 324 23.46 3.73 40.14
CA ALA A 324 23.14 2.33 39.87
C ALA A 324 23.87 1.40 40.84
N ILE A 325 25.18 1.62 41.07
CA ILE A 325 25.97 0.83 42.02
C ILE A 325 25.40 0.95 43.44
N ALA A 326 25.00 2.15 43.87
CA ALA A 326 24.43 2.38 45.20
C ALA A 326 23.05 1.74 45.41
N ALA A 327 22.32 1.45 44.32
CA ALA A 327 20.99 0.85 44.37
C ALA A 327 21.00 -0.69 44.31
N LEU A 328 22.14 -1.31 43.98
CA LEU A 328 22.26 -2.77 43.93
C LEU A 328 22.07 -3.40 45.30
N SER A 329 21.32 -4.50 45.36
CA SER A 329 21.28 -5.32 46.56
C SER A 329 22.62 -6.02 46.79
N THR A 330 22.89 -6.47 48.01
CA THR A 330 24.11 -7.23 48.32
C THR A 330 24.25 -8.49 47.46
N ASN A 331 23.13 -9.15 47.14
CA ASN A 331 23.14 -10.35 46.31
C ASN A 331 23.47 -10.03 44.85
N ASP A 332 22.93 -8.94 44.30
CA ASP A 332 23.18 -8.53 42.91
C ASP A 332 24.62 -8.02 42.75
N PHE A 333 25.13 -7.29 43.74
CA PHE A 333 26.52 -6.86 43.77
C PHE A 333 27.49 -8.05 43.85
N ALA A 334 27.16 -9.07 44.65
CA ALA A 334 27.96 -10.30 44.73
C ALA A 334 27.92 -11.14 43.45
N ALA A 335 26.86 -11.00 42.64
CA ALA A 335 26.74 -11.67 41.35
C ALA A 335 27.60 -11.02 40.25
N LEU A 336 28.08 -9.79 40.42
CA LEU A 336 28.94 -9.13 39.43
C LEU A 336 30.25 -9.91 39.25
N SER A 337 30.51 -10.32 38.01
CA SER A 337 31.72 -11.05 37.66
C SER A 337 32.94 -10.13 37.67
N THR A 338 34.05 -10.63 38.24
CA THR A 338 35.39 -10.01 38.13
C THR A 338 36.21 -10.59 36.99
N ASN A 339 35.60 -11.36 36.08
CA ASN A 339 36.35 -11.99 35.00
C ASN A 339 36.85 -10.93 34.00
N ALA A 340 38.16 -10.73 34.04
CA ALA A 340 38.96 -9.99 33.06
C ALA A 340 39.34 -10.90 31.88
#